data_AF-A0A1J5F3T6-F1
#
_entry.id   AF-A0A1J5F3T6-F1
#
_cell.length_a   1.000
_cell.length_b   1.000
_cell.length_c   1.000
_cell.angle_alpha   90.00
_cell.angle_beta   90.00
_cell.angle_gamma   90.00
#
_symmetry.space_group_name_H-M   'P 1'
#
loop_
_entity.id
_entity.type
_entity.pdbx_description
1 polymer ?
#
loop_
_entity_poly.entity_id
_entity_poly.type
_entity_poly.pdbx_seq_one_letter_code
_entity_poly.pdbx_strand_id
1 'polypeptide(L)'
;MSHGFNEKLSCEGIIGDGCGGGRIFFIKDETLFAHDPQTKQNIKLLEDIHMPRSVSKKGCVVSIECEKELIKFDLSSMSKTLKEV
;
A
#
# COMPACT_ATOMS: atom_id res chain seq x y z
N MET A 1 24.96 0.41 -6.51
CA MET A 1 24.15 -0.13 -5.40
C MET A 1 22.86 0.67 -5.36
N SER A 2 21.79 0.11 -5.93
CA SER A 2 20.51 0.80 -6.08
C SER A 2 19.83 0.89 -4.72
N HIS A 3 19.58 2.11 -4.25
CA HIS A 3 18.93 2.37 -2.97
C HIS A 3 17.47 1.84 -2.98
N GLY A 4 17.31 0.59 -2.57
CA GLY A 4 16.50 0.22 -1.40
C GLY A 4 14.97 0.30 -1.44
N PHE A 5 14.32 0.79 -2.50
CA PHE A 5 12.87 0.68 -2.66
C PHE A 5 12.54 0.13 -4.05
N ASN A 6 11.84 -1.00 -4.11
CA ASN A 6 11.30 -1.51 -5.36
C ASN A 6 10.15 -0.57 -5.75
N GLU A 7 10.35 0.28 -6.76
CA GLU A 7 9.37 1.29 -7.21
C GLU A 7 7.99 0.69 -7.50
N LYS A 8 7.91 -0.60 -7.85
CA LYS A 8 6.63 -1.28 -8.07
C LYS A 8 5.87 -1.57 -6.78
N LEU A 9 6.57 -1.74 -5.67
CA LEU A 9 6.01 -2.06 -4.34
C LEU A 9 5.86 -0.83 -3.46
N SER A 10 5.92 0.36 -4.04
CA SER A 10 5.65 1.62 -3.34
C SER A 10 4.81 2.56 -4.19
N CYS A 11 3.91 3.31 -3.57
CA CYS A 11 3.18 4.39 -4.23
C CYS A 11 2.93 5.55 -3.26
N GLU A 12 2.82 6.76 -3.81
CA GLU A 12 2.54 7.96 -3.02
C GLU A 12 1.05 8.26 -3.00
N GLY A 13 0.53 8.54 -1.80
CA GLY A 13 -0.81 9.08 -1.65
C GLY A 13 -0.84 10.54 -2.09
N ILE A 14 -1.65 10.86 -3.09
CA ILE A 14 -1.85 12.22 -3.55
C ILE A 14 -2.68 13.01 -2.51
N ILE A 15 -2.23 14.21 -2.15
CA ILE A 15 -2.97 15.12 -1.27
C ILE A 15 -4.25 15.56 -1.98
N GLY A 16 -5.40 15.42 -1.30
CA GLY A 16 -6.71 15.75 -1.88
C GLY A 16 -7.36 14.61 -2.68
N ASP A 17 -6.65 13.50 -2.93
CA ASP A 17 -7.23 12.29 -3.57
C ASP A 17 -8.07 11.46 -2.59
N GLY A 18 -8.04 11.75 -1.29
CA GLY A 18 -8.83 11.07 -0.27
C GLY A 18 -8.02 10.78 0.99
N CYS A 19 -8.19 9.58 1.53
CA CYS A 19 -7.53 9.15 2.76
C CYS A 19 -6.01 8.98 2.57
N GLY A 20 -5.19 9.44 3.52
CA GLY A 20 -3.74 9.18 3.48
C GLY A 20 -2.95 9.91 2.40
N GLY A 21 -3.44 11.08 1.96
CA GLY A 21 -2.66 11.99 1.12
C GLY A 21 -1.37 12.45 1.81
N GLY A 22 -0.28 12.56 1.04
CA GLY A 22 1.05 12.91 1.54
C GLY A 22 1.79 11.77 2.23
N ARG A 23 1.23 10.55 2.27
CA ARG A 23 1.87 9.36 2.83
C ARG A 23 2.42 8.46 1.73
N ILE A 24 3.49 7.74 2.04
CA ILE A 24 4.08 6.74 1.13
C ILE A 24 3.56 5.38 1.56
N PHE A 25 2.87 4.68 0.67
CA PHE A 25 2.44 3.31 0.87
C PHE A 25 3.48 2.39 0.27
N PHE A 26 3.96 1.40 1.01
CA PHE A 26 4.95 0.46 0.51
C PHE A 26 4.79 -0.91 1.12
N ILE A 27 5.19 -1.94 0.37
CA ILE A 27 5.18 -3.32 0.84
C ILE A 27 6.60 -3.75 1.19
N LYS A 28 6.76 -4.27 2.40
CA LYS A 28 8.01 -4.81 2.90
C LYS A 28 7.70 -6.03 3.76
N ASP A 29 8.45 -7.12 3.60
CA ASP A 29 8.27 -8.35 4.38
C ASP A 29 6.79 -8.81 4.39
N GLU A 30 6.18 -8.90 3.20
CA GLU A 30 4.77 -9.29 3.00
C GLU A 30 3.74 -8.41 3.74
N THR A 31 4.14 -7.21 4.14
CA THR A 31 3.33 -6.28 4.93
C THR A 31 3.20 -4.93 4.22
N LEU A 32 1.98 -4.42 4.11
CA LEU A 32 1.68 -3.06 3.67
C LEU A 32 1.89 -2.08 4.82
N PHE A 33 2.74 -1.10 4.58
CA PHE A 33 2.99 0.02 5.48
C PHE A 33 2.52 1.33 4.86
N ALA A 34 2.09 2.25 5.71
CA ALA A 34 2.00 3.67 5.39
C ALA A 34 3.09 4.42 6.16
N HIS A 35 4.02 5.03 5.43
CA HIS A 35 5.01 5.96 5.95
C HIS A 35 4.45 7.37 5.91
N ASP A 36 4.52 8.04 7.06
CA ASP A 36 4.25 9.47 7.17
C ASP A 36 5.59 10.23 7.14
N PRO A 37 5.91 10.96 6.05
CA PRO A 37 7.19 11.65 5.93
C PRO A 37 7.32 12.85 6.89
N GLN A 38 6.22 13.37 7.43
CA GLN A 38 6.26 14.49 8.37
C GLN A 38 6.67 14.01 9.76
N THR A 39 6.09 12.90 10.22
CA THR A 39 6.37 12.35 11.55
C THR A 39 7.46 11.27 11.55
N LYS A 40 7.88 10.81 10.36
CA LYS A 40 8.80 9.69 10.14
C LYS A 40 8.31 8.36 10.71
N GLN A 41 7.01 8.22 10.90
CA GLN A 41 6.41 7.00 11.45
C GLN A 41 5.97 6.04 10.35
N ASN A 42 6.08 4.75 10.63
CA ASN A 42 5.57 3.68 9.77
C ASN A 42 4.39 3.01 10.47
N ILE A 43 3.24 2.99 9.81
CA ILE A 43 2.03 2.35 10.31
C ILE A 43 1.82 1.07 9.52
N LYS A 44 1.71 -0.07 10.22
CA LYS A 44 1.28 -1.34 9.61
C LYS A 44 -0.20 -1.27 9.28
N LEU A 45 -0.56 -1.56 8.03
CA LEU A 45 -1.95 -1.55 7.57
C LEU A 45 -2.47 -2.95 7.31
N LEU A 46 -1.67 -3.80 6.67
CA LEU A 46 -2.08 -5.15 6.28
C LEU A 46 -0.88 -6.09 6.25
N GLU A 47 -1.03 -7.29 6.79
CA GLU A 47 -0.04 -8.37 6.76
C GLU A 47 -0.55 -9.52 5.86
N ASP A 48 0.31 -10.52 5.63
CA ASP A 48 0.05 -11.72 4.81
C ASP A 48 -0.22 -11.42 3.32
N ILE A 49 0.60 -10.54 2.71
CA ILE A 49 0.55 -10.24 1.28
C ILE A 49 1.57 -11.11 0.55
N HIS A 50 1.10 -12.21 -0.03
CA HIS A 50 1.96 -13.15 -0.74
C HIS A 50 2.21 -12.73 -2.20
N MET A 51 3.48 -12.72 -2.59
CA MET A 51 3.92 -12.44 -3.96
C MET A 51 3.34 -11.16 -4.58
N PRO A 52 3.48 -9.98 -3.93
CA PRO A 52 3.00 -8.72 -4.48
C PRO A 52 3.82 -8.33 -5.73
N ARG A 53 3.13 -7.88 -6.77
CA ARG A 53 3.69 -7.41 -8.03
C ARG A 53 3.66 -5.90 -8.13
N SER A 54 2.55 -5.28 -7.70
CA SER A 54 2.40 -3.83 -7.72
C SER A 54 1.53 -3.34 -6.56
N VAL A 55 1.75 -2.10 -6.13
CA VAL A 55 0.85 -1.38 -5.21
C VAL A 55 0.46 -0.05 -5.82
N SER A 56 -0.82 0.30 -5.69
CA SER A 56 -1.35 1.57 -6.16
C SER A 56 -2.42 2.06 -5.19
N LYS A 57 -2.70 3.36 -5.21
CA LYS A 57 -3.76 3.95 -4.40
C LYS A 57 -4.66 4.81 -5.27
N LYS A 58 -5.96 4.74 -5.01
CA LYS A 58 -6.96 5.63 -5.59
C LYS A 58 -8.04 5.91 -4.57
N GLY A 59 -8.30 7.17 -4.25
CA GLY A 59 -9.30 7.49 -3.25
C GLY A 59 -8.83 7.11 -1.84
N CYS A 60 -9.70 6.41 -1.11
CA CYS A 60 -9.35 5.76 0.15
C CYS A 60 -8.91 4.30 -0.02
N VAL A 61 -8.78 3.79 -1.25
CA VAL A 61 -8.48 2.36 -1.49
C VAL A 61 -7.04 2.17 -1.97
N VAL A 62 -6.29 1.35 -1.26
CA VAL A 62 -4.99 0.82 -1.66
C VAL A 62 -5.22 -0.52 -2.36
N SER A 63 -4.80 -0.63 -3.62
CA SER A 63 -4.88 -1.86 -4.41
C SER A 63 -3.50 -2.48 -4.52
N ILE A 64 -3.40 -3.75 -4.14
CA ILE A 64 -2.19 -4.56 -4.22
C ILE A 64 -2.48 -5.68 -5.20
N GLU A 65 -1.75 -5.69 -6.31
CA GLU A 65 -1.81 -6.75 -7.29
C GLU A 65 -0.79 -7.81 -6.93
N CYS A 66 -1.26 -9.02 -6.66
CA CYS A 66 -0.42 -10.20 -6.43
C CYS A 66 -0.47 -11.11 -7.66
N GLU A 67 0.29 -12.21 -7.63
CA GLU A 67 0.31 -13.15 -8.76
C GLU A 67 -1.03 -13.82 -9.06
N LYS A 68 -1.81 -14.15 -8.02
CA LYS A 68 -3.05 -14.93 -8.14
C LYS A 68 -4.29 -14.20 -7.62
N GLU A 69 -4.10 -13.03 -7.03
CA GLU A 69 -5.17 -12.29 -6.36
C GLU A 69 -4.93 -10.79 -6.43
N LEU A 70 -6.02 -10.04 -6.30
CA LEU A 70 -6.02 -8.60 -6.14
C LEU A 70 -6.58 -8.27 -4.77
N ILE A 71 -5.75 -7.68 -3.93
CA ILE A 71 -6.12 -7.25 -2.59
C ILE A 71 -6.50 -5.77 -2.65
N LYS A 72 -7.69 -5.43 -2.18
CA LYS A 72 -8.14 -4.04 -2.02
C LYS A 72 -8.29 -3.72 -0.55
N PHE A 73 -7.52 -2.76 -0.07
CA PHE A 73 -7.55 -2.30 1.30
C PHE A 73 -8.19 -0.91 1.37
N ASP A 74 -9.33 -0.79 2.05
CA ASP A 74 -10.00 0.48 2.26
C ASP A 74 -9.48 1.13 3.55
N LEU A 75 -8.82 2.29 3.39
CA LEU A 75 -8.24 3.09 4.47
C LEU A 75 -9.31 3.78 5.33
N SER A 76 -10.53 3.98 4.81
CA SER A 76 -11.61 4.64 5.54
C SER A 76 -12.28 3.71 6.54
N SER A 77 -12.49 2.46 6.14
CA SER A 77 -13.08 1.41 6.98
C SER A 77 -12.04 0.51 7.64
N MET A 78 -10.75 0.69 7.34
CA MET A 78 -9.64 -0.16 7.79
C MET A 78 -9.93 -1.66 7.53
N SER A 79 -10.47 -1.96 6.34
CA SER A 79 -10.92 -3.30 5.97
C SER A 79 -10.37 -3.74 4.61
N LYS A 80 -10.03 -5.02 4.48
CA LYS A 80 -9.57 -5.63 3.22
C LYS A 80 -10.68 -6.40 2.51
N THR A 81 -10.69 -6.35 1.19
CA THR A 81 -11.46 -7.21 0.30
C THR A 81 -10.49 -7.96 -0.60
N LEU A 82 -10.65 -9.28 -0.70
CA LEU A 82 -9.86 -10.13 -1.58
C LEU A 82 -10.69 -10.44 -2.83
N LYS A 83 -10.04 -10.41 -3.99
CA LYS A 83 -10.64 -10.85 -5.23
C LYS A 83 -9.66 -11.74 -5.97
N GLU A 84 -10.04 -12.98 -6.21
CA GLU A 84 -9.29 -13.92 -7.05
C GLU A 84 -9.27 -13.39 -8.49
N VAL A 85 -8.12 -13.47 -9.16
CA VAL A 85 -7.90 -12.97 -10.54
C VAL A 85 -8.02 -14.11 -11.54
#